data_AF-A0A382T2S9-F1
#
_entry.id   AF-A0A382T2S9-F1
#
_cell.length_a   1.000
_cell.length_b   1.000
_cell.length_c   1.000
_cell.angle_alpha   90.00
_cell.angle_beta   90.00
_cell.angle_gamma   90.00
#
_symmetry.space_group_name_H-M   'P 1'
#
loop_
_entity.id
_entity.type
_entity.pdbx_description
1 polymer ?
#
loop_
_entity_poly.entity_id
_entity_poly.type
_entity_poly.pdbx_seq_one_letter_code
_entity_poly.pdbx_strand_id
1 'polypeptide(L)'
;MENKPMMETGKKFIKTAHRGLLGVLLIFSAASNADAASRIKDIVEFEGVRENQLVGYGLVVGLNNTGDTLKTGHFTKQSLQAMLNRMGVKPTDSGLDSKNVAAVMVTAVLPPFARQGSHIDITVSALGDSSSLLGGTLLVTPLLGADGEVYAVGQGQLAVGGFAAKGNAETVTKGVPTSGRIANGGIVEREIRFSMAGMKNVKLTLRNPDFTTARRIAQAV
;
A
#
# COMPACT_ATOMS: atom_id res chain seq x y z
N MET A 1 -79.42 36.48 10.19
CA MET A 1 -78.37 37.52 10.12
C MET A 1 -77.65 37.52 11.46
N GLU A 2 -76.57 36.78 11.58
CA GLU A 2 -75.72 36.85 12.78
C GLU A 2 -74.27 36.86 12.32
N ASN A 3 -73.75 38.07 12.18
CA ASN A 3 -72.40 38.36 11.73
C ASN A 3 -71.43 38.11 12.90
N LYS A 4 -71.01 36.85 13.07
CA LYS A 4 -69.91 36.51 14.00
C LYS A 4 -68.59 36.91 13.33
N PRO A 5 -67.78 37.78 13.93
CA PRO A 5 -66.87 38.64 13.19
C PRO A 5 -65.63 37.90 12.67
N MET A 6 -65.19 38.27 11.46
CA MET A 6 -63.92 37.95 10.79
C MET A 6 -62.64 38.19 11.64
N MET A 7 -62.76 38.65 12.89
CA MET A 7 -61.67 39.08 13.75
C MET A 7 -60.99 37.93 14.52
N GLU A 8 -61.62 36.75 14.61
CA GLU A 8 -61.06 35.61 15.35
C GLU A 8 -60.02 34.81 14.53
N THR A 9 -60.19 34.76 13.20
CA THR A 9 -59.31 34.02 12.28
C THR A 9 -57.95 34.71 12.11
N GLY A 10 -57.90 36.05 12.08
CA GLY A 10 -56.65 36.82 11.98
C GLY A 10 -55.74 36.69 13.21
N LYS A 11 -56.33 36.63 14.42
CA LYS A 11 -55.56 36.43 15.67
C LYS A 11 -54.94 35.03 15.76
N LYS A 12 -55.60 34.00 15.20
CA LYS A 12 -55.02 32.65 15.12
C LYS A 12 -53.84 32.60 14.15
N PHE A 13 -53.93 33.25 12.98
CA PHE A 13 -52.81 33.35 12.03
C PHE A 13 -51.59 34.07 12.61
N ILE A 14 -51.78 35.19 13.31
CA ILE A 14 -50.68 35.93 13.96
C ILE A 14 -50.03 35.12 15.08
N LYS A 15 -50.82 34.37 15.88
CA LYS A 15 -50.27 33.48 16.93
C LYS A 15 -49.51 32.29 16.35
N THR A 16 -49.96 31.70 15.25
CA THR A 16 -49.25 30.60 14.58
C THR A 16 -47.97 31.11 13.91
N ALA A 17 -47.99 32.31 13.32
CA ALA A 17 -46.81 32.97 12.78
C ALA A 17 -45.78 33.32 13.86
N HIS A 18 -46.21 33.84 15.03
CA HIS A 18 -45.32 34.06 16.17
C HIS A 18 -44.77 32.77 16.77
N ARG A 19 -45.57 31.69 16.82
CA ARG A 19 -45.08 30.37 17.25
C ARG A 19 -44.07 29.77 16.27
N GLY A 20 -44.30 29.94 14.96
CA GLY A 20 -43.34 29.57 13.92
C GLY A 20 -42.05 30.39 14.02
N LEU A 21 -42.16 31.70 14.24
CA LEU A 21 -41.01 32.60 14.39
C LEU A 21 -40.22 32.30 15.67
N LEU A 22 -40.88 32.02 16.79
CA LEU A 22 -40.22 31.56 18.01
C LEU A 22 -39.52 30.22 17.81
N GLY A 23 -40.15 29.28 17.08
CA GLY A 23 -39.56 27.99 16.76
C GLY A 23 -38.29 28.11 15.90
N VAL A 24 -38.30 28.99 14.89
CA VAL A 24 -37.12 29.28 14.06
C VAL A 24 -36.03 29.98 14.86
N LEU A 25 -36.38 30.91 15.74
CA LEU A 25 -35.43 31.60 16.62
C LEU A 25 -34.78 30.63 17.63
N LEU A 26 -35.53 29.66 18.13
CA LEU A 26 -35.02 28.59 19.01
C LEU A 26 -34.06 27.65 18.28
N ILE A 27 -34.34 27.29 17.02
CA ILE A 27 -33.45 26.45 16.20
C ILE A 27 -32.14 27.19 15.87
N PHE A 28 -32.20 28.48 15.57
CA PHE A 28 -31.00 29.31 15.36
C PHE A 28 -30.19 29.51 16.64
N SER A 29 -30.85 29.57 17.80
CA SER A 29 -30.17 29.69 19.10
C SER A 29 -29.54 28.38 19.58
N ALA A 30 -29.99 27.23 19.04
CA ALA A 30 -29.45 25.91 19.31
C ALA A 30 -28.31 25.50 18.36
N ALA A 31 -27.92 26.37 17.42
CA ALA A 31 -26.74 26.16 16.59
C ALA A 31 -25.47 26.40 17.42
N SER A 32 -25.11 25.42 18.25
CA SER A 32 -23.81 25.38 18.91
C SER A 32 -22.70 25.34 17.86
N ASN A 33 -21.62 26.10 18.09
CA ASN A 33 -20.42 26.04 17.26
C ASN A 33 -19.97 24.58 17.14
N ALA A 34 -19.93 24.06 15.92
CA ALA A 34 -19.34 22.76 15.67
C ALA A 34 -17.83 22.89 15.91
N ASP A 35 -17.35 22.42 17.06
CA ASP A 35 -15.93 22.31 17.34
C ASP A 35 -15.32 21.27 16.39
N ALA A 36 -14.85 21.74 15.24
CA ALA A 36 -14.03 20.95 14.33
C ALA A 36 -12.62 20.85 14.94
N ALA A 37 -12.48 20.05 15.99
CA ALA A 37 -11.20 19.76 16.61
C ALA A 37 -10.34 18.93 15.63
N SER A 38 -9.56 19.62 14.81
CA SER A 38 -8.56 18.99 13.94
C SER A 38 -7.46 18.43 14.81
N ARG A 39 -7.21 17.12 14.73
CA ARG A 39 -6.14 16.49 15.50
C ARG A 39 -4.82 16.81 14.82
N ILE A 40 -3.79 17.16 15.59
CA ILE A 40 -2.45 17.47 15.03
C ILE A 40 -1.98 16.36 14.08
N LYS A 41 -2.17 15.08 14.44
CA LYS A 41 -1.83 13.92 13.60
C LYS A 41 -2.50 13.88 12.21
N ASP A 42 -3.61 14.59 12.01
CA ASP A 42 -4.34 14.60 10.74
C ASP A 42 -3.76 15.64 9.76
N ILE A 43 -3.02 16.64 10.27
CA ILE A 43 -2.48 17.77 9.50
C ILE A 43 -0.94 17.82 9.45
N VAL A 44 -0.25 16.98 10.23
CA VAL A 44 1.22 16.90 10.25
C VAL A 44 1.75 15.51 9.93
N GLU A 45 2.99 15.47 9.47
CA GLU A 45 3.85 14.30 9.40
C GLU A 45 5.03 14.48 10.36
N PHE A 46 5.50 13.39 10.96
CA PHE A 46 6.63 13.42 11.88
C PHE A 46 7.92 13.23 11.10
N GLU A 47 8.88 14.14 11.24
CA GLU A 47 10.18 14.02 10.60
C GLU A 47 10.88 12.74 11.10
N GLY A 48 11.34 11.90 10.16
CA GLY A 48 11.96 10.60 10.47
C GLY A 48 10.99 9.42 10.49
N VAL A 49 9.68 9.64 10.42
CA VAL A 49 8.67 8.58 10.24
C VAL A 49 8.40 8.42 8.75
N ARG A 50 9.14 7.53 8.09
CA ARG A 50 9.08 7.32 6.65
C ARG A 50 8.89 5.84 6.32
N GLU A 51 8.18 5.59 5.25
CA GLU A 51 8.18 4.29 4.59
C GLU A 51 9.54 4.05 3.93
N ASN A 52 9.99 2.79 3.94
CA ASN A 52 11.25 2.40 3.34
C ASN A 52 11.00 1.41 2.20
N GLN A 53 11.52 1.73 1.03
CA GLN A 53 11.42 0.84 -0.13
C GLN A 53 12.44 -0.27 0.02
N LEU A 54 11.98 -1.50 -0.14
CA LEU A 54 12.82 -2.68 -0.14
C LEU A 54 12.86 -3.27 -1.55
N VAL A 55 14.03 -3.76 -1.93
CA VAL A 55 14.25 -4.43 -3.22
C VAL A 55 14.96 -5.74 -3.01
N GLY A 56 14.56 -6.77 -3.75
CA GLY A 56 15.20 -8.08 -3.72
C GLY A 56 15.31 -8.65 -5.12
N TYR A 57 16.33 -9.47 -5.32
CA TYR A 57 16.47 -10.30 -6.50
C TYR A 57 16.07 -11.72 -6.11
N GLY A 58 15.07 -12.27 -6.81
CA GLY A 58 14.48 -13.57 -6.49
C GLY A 58 14.37 -14.49 -7.70
N LEU A 59 13.89 -15.71 -7.42
CA LEU A 59 13.55 -16.71 -8.42
C LEU A 59 12.09 -17.11 -8.24
N VAL A 60 11.34 -17.12 -9.33
CA VAL A 60 10.00 -17.71 -9.39
C VAL A 60 10.10 -19.06 -10.09
N VAL A 61 9.51 -20.09 -9.51
CA VAL A 61 9.49 -21.46 -10.03
C VAL A 61 8.07 -21.94 -10.26
N GLY A 62 7.91 -23.05 -10.98
CA GLY A 62 6.60 -23.65 -11.26
C GLY A 62 5.84 -22.97 -12.39
N LEU A 63 6.55 -22.22 -13.24
CA LEU A 63 5.97 -21.60 -14.43
C LEU A 63 5.68 -22.67 -15.50
N ASN A 64 4.62 -22.49 -16.29
CA ASN A 64 4.22 -23.43 -17.33
C ASN A 64 4.94 -23.15 -18.65
N ASN A 65 6.26 -23.37 -18.69
CA ASN A 65 7.12 -23.06 -19.84
C ASN A 65 7.11 -21.58 -20.28
N THR A 66 6.68 -20.68 -19.40
CA THR A 66 6.59 -19.23 -19.64
C THR A 66 7.73 -18.42 -19.03
N GLY A 67 8.64 -19.07 -18.29
CA GLY A 67 9.83 -18.48 -17.67
C GLY A 67 10.92 -18.08 -18.67
N ASP A 68 12.10 -17.77 -18.16
CA ASP A 68 13.18 -17.20 -18.98
C ASP A 68 13.77 -18.22 -19.95
N THR A 69 14.35 -17.76 -21.06
CA THR A 69 15.07 -18.62 -22.03
C THR A 69 16.56 -18.69 -21.67
N LEU A 70 17.20 -19.86 -21.78
CA LEU A 70 18.63 -20.04 -21.48
C LEU A 70 19.58 -19.13 -22.30
N LYS A 71 19.14 -18.63 -23.46
CA LYS A 71 19.93 -17.75 -24.34
C LYS A 71 20.07 -16.31 -23.83
N THR A 72 19.14 -15.88 -22.99
CA THR A 72 18.96 -14.49 -22.51
C THR A 72 18.98 -14.44 -20.97
N GLY A 73 18.58 -15.52 -20.31
CA GLY A 73 18.53 -15.71 -18.87
C GLY A 73 19.86 -16.08 -18.22
N HIS A 74 20.99 -15.48 -18.63
CA HIS A 74 22.29 -15.70 -17.98
C HIS A 74 22.20 -15.51 -16.46
N PHE A 75 21.47 -14.48 -16.02
CA PHE A 75 21.21 -14.21 -14.60
C PHE A 75 20.38 -15.32 -13.94
N THR A 76 19.33 -15.80 -14.61
CA THR A 76 18.43 -16.86 -14.10
C THR A 76 19.18 -18.18 -13.93
N LYS A 77 20.00 -18.58 -14.91
CA LYS A 77 20.84 -19.78 -14.84
C LYS A 77 21.85 -19.66 -13.69
N GLN A 78 22.57 -18.55 -13.60
CA GLN A 78 23.57 -18.32 -12.56
C GLN A 78 22.97 -18.32 -11.16
N SER A 79 21.84 -17.64 -10.97
CA SER A 79 21.16 -17.55 -9.69
C SER A 79 20.59 -18.89 -9.25
N LEU A 80 20.01 -19.67 -10.17
CA LEU A 80 19.54 -21.02 -9.90
C LEU A 80 20.71 -21.94 -9.54
N GLN A 81 21.83 -21.86 -10.27
CA GLN A 81 23.03 -22.62 -9.94
C GLN A 81 23.58 -22.26 -8.56
N ALA A 82 23.69 -20.97 -8.23
CA ALA A 82 24.15 -20.50 -6.93
C ALA A 82 23.23 -20.99 -5.79
N MET A 83 21.91 -20.94 -5.99
CA MET A 83 20.93 -21.45 -5.04
C MET A 83 21.09 -22.97 -4.82
N LEU A 84 21.12 -23.75 -5.90
CA LEU A 84 21.28 -25.21 -5.83
C LEU A 84 22.60 -25.58 -5.15
N ASN A 85 23.70 -24.89 -5.49
CA ASN A 85 25.00 -25.08 -4.85
C ASN A 85 24.94 -24.79 -3.34
N ARG A 86 24.25 -23.72 -2.91
CA ARG A 86 24.05 -23.41 -1.48
C ARG A 86 23.23 -24.47 -0.76
N MET A 87 22.33 -25.16 -1.47
CA MET A 87 21.56 -26.29 -0.94
C MET A 87 22.31 -27.63 -1.06
N GLY A 88 23.58 -27.63 -1.49
CA GLY A 88 24.38 -28.84 -1.64
C GLY A 88 24.05 -29.68 -2.88
N VAL A 89 23.21 -29.17 -3.79
CA VAL A 89 22.87 -29.82 -5.06
C VAL A 89 23.85 -29.31 -6.12
N LYS A 90 24.54 -30.23 -6.82
CA LYS A 90 25.41 -29.88 -7.95
C LYS A 90 24.60 -29.94 -9.25
N PRO A 91 24.15 -28.81 -9.81
CA PRO A 91 23.45 -28.82 -11.09
C PRO A 91 24.42 -29.23 -12.21
N THR A 92 24.03 -30.23 -13.01
CA THR A 92 24.71 -30.53 -14.28
C THR A 92 24.28 -29.52 -15.33
N ASP A 93 25.20 -29.05 -16.17
CA ASP A 93 24.93 -28.02 -17.20
C ASP A 93 23.83 -28.38 -18.20
N SER A 94 23.49 -29.67 -18.30
CA SER A 94 22.48 -30.23 -19.19
C SER A 94 21.05 -30.31 -18.62
N GLY A 95 20.83 -29.95 -17.35
CA GLY A 95 19.58 -30.29 -16.63
C GLY A 95 18.66 -29.14 -16.21
N LEU A 96 18.99 -27.88 -16.55
CA LEU A 96 18.17 -26.73 -16.12
C LEU A 96 17.28 -26.24 -17.26
N ASP A 97 16.04 -26.72 -17.31
CA ASP A 97 14.99 -26.14 -18.15
C ASP A 97 14.62 -24.75 -17.61
N SER A 98 15.19 -23.71 -18.21
CA SER A 98 14.97 -22.33 -17.75
C SER A 98 13.52 -21.88 -17.90
N LYS A 99 12.74 -22.48 -18.81
CA LYS A 99 11.36 -22.02 -19.08
C LYS A 99 10.38 -22.27 -17.94
N ASN A 100 10.76 -23.04 -16.92
CA ASN A 100 9.93 -23.21 -15.72
C ASN A 100 10.36 -22.30 -14.56
N VAL A 101 11.38 -21.46 -14.77
CA VAL A 101 11.96 -20.58 -13.77
C VAL A 101 12.12 -19.17 -14.36
N ALA A 102 11.87 -18.13 -13.56
CA ALA A 102 12.15 -16.76 -13.97
C ALA A 102 12.97 -16.04 -12.89
N ALA A 103 13.96 -15.26 -13.33
CA ALA A 103 14.58 -14.24 -12.50
C ALA A 103 13.59 -13.09 -12.33
N VAL A 104 13.43 -12.61 -11.11
CA VAL A 104 12.46 -11.56 -10.78
C VAL A 104 13.07 -10.50 -9.88
N MET A 105 12.58 -9.27 -10.03
CA MET A 105 12.69 -8.26 -8.99
C MET A 105 11.49 -8.39 -8.07
N VAL A 106 11.78 -8.34 -6.78
CA VAL A 106 10.77 -8.23 -5.73
C VAL A 106 10.90 -6.85 -5.12
N THR A 107 9.80 -6.12 -5.04
CA THR A 107 9.73 -4.83 -4.36
C THR A 107 8.70 -4.90 -3.24
N ALA A 108 8.98 -4.20 -2.15
CA ALA A 108 8.07 -4.06 -1.04
C ALA A 108 8.20 -2.67 -0.41
N VAL A 109 7.17 -2.26 0.30
CA VAL A 109 7.20 -1.05 1.11
C VAL A 109 7.16 -1.50 2.56
N LEU A 110 8.21 -1.17 3.33
CA LEU A 110 8.27 -1.37 4.76
C LEU A 110 7.61 -0.17 5.46
N PRO A 111 6.45 -0.37 6.12
CA PRO A 111 5.79 0.70 6.85
C PRO A 111 6.67 1.21 8.01
N PRO A 112 6.55 2.49 8.38
CA PRO A 112 7.17 2.97 9.60
C PRO A 112 6.64 2.17 10.81
N PHE A 113 7.53 1.90 11.77
CA PHE A 113 7.22 1.13 12.98
C PHE A 113 6.78 -0.32 12.75
N ALA A 114 7.01 -0.87 11.55
CA ALA A 114 6.84 -2.29 11.31
C ALA A 114 7.72 -3.09 12.29
N ARG A 115 7.09 -4.04 12.97
CA ARG A 115 7.74 -4.89 13.97
C ARG A 115 8.28 -6.16 13.34
N GLN A 116 9.29 -6.74 13.97
CA GLN A 116 9.78 -8.05 13.57
C GLN A 116 8.63 -9.08 13.62
N GLY A 117 8.54 -9.91 12.58
CA GLY A 117 7.47 -10.89 12.40
C GLY A 117 6.18 -10.33 11.79
N SER A 118 6.07 -9.02 11.56
CA SER A 118 4.94 -8.48 10.81
C SER A 118 4.99 -8.85 9.33
N HIS A 119 3.81 -8.96 8.72
CA HIS A 119 3.69 -9.25 7.31
C HIS A 119 3.58 -7.97 6.48
N ILE A 120 4.18 -7.98 5.29
CA ILE A 120 4.09 -6.91 4.29
C ILE A 120 3.75 -7.50 2.92
N ASP A 121 3.08 -6.70 2.10
CA ASP A 121 2.82 -7.06 0.71
C ASP A 121 4.08 -6.91 -0.13
N ILE A 122 4.24 -7.82 -1.09
CA ILE A 122 5.36 -7.80 -2.04
C ILE A 122 4.83 -7.85 -3.47
N THR A 123 5.49 -7.10 -4.33
CA THR A 123 5.25 -7.09 -5.77
C THR A 123 6.42 -7.77 -6.45
N VAL A 124 6.13 -8.63 -7.42
CA VAL A 124 7.11 -9.44 -8.14
C VAL A 124 6.99 -9.13 -9.63
N SER A 125 8.10 -8.82 -10.27
CA SER A 125 8.15 -8.51 -11.70
C SER A 125 9.27 -9.27 -12.37
N ALA A 126 9.00 -9.82 -13.55
CA ALA A 126 10.00 -10.51 -14.35
C ALA A 126 11.17 -9.57 -14.69
N LEU A 127 12.40 -10.07 -14.54
CA LEU A 127 13.63 -9.37 -14.96
C LEU A 127 14.10 -9.77 -16.35
N GLY A 128 13.89 -11.05 -16.70
CA GLY A 128 14.32 -11.62 -17.95
C GLY A 128 13.26 -11.51 -19.04
N ASP A 129 13.24 -12.52 -19.90
CA ASP A 129 12.34 -12.64 -21.06
C ASP A 129 11.12 -13.55 -20.79
N SER A 130 10.85 -13.86 -19.51
CA SER A 130 9.63 -14.54 -19.10
C SER A 130 8.37 -13.87 -19.67
N SER A 131 7.55 -14.68 -20.34
CA SER A 131 6.29 -14.27 -20.98
C SER A 131 5.12 -14.19 -20.01
N SER A 132 5.20 -14.89 -18.87
CA SER A 132 4.16 -14.89 -17.83
C SER A 132 4.70 -15.46 -16.51
N LEU A 133 4.30 -14.82 -15.41
CA LEU A 133 4.54 -15.31 -14.04
C LEU A 133 3.34 -16.09 -13.47
N LEU A 134 2.30 -16.31 -14.27
CA LEU A 134 1.06 -16.96 -13.83
C LEU A 134 1.34 -18.39 -13.31
N GLY A 135 0.80 -18.70 -12.13
CA GLY A 135 0.99 -20.00 -11.47
C GLY A 135 2.35 -20.18 -10.80
N GLY A 136 3.23 -19.18 -10.89
CA GLY A 136 4.54 -19.23 -10.27
C GLY A 136 4.53 -19.10 -8.75
N THR A 137 5.58 -19.62 -8.12
CA THR A 137 5.87 -19.44 -6.69
C THR A 137 7.21 -18.74 -6.53
N LEU A 138 7.23 -17.62 -5.81
CA LEU A 138 8.44 -16.93 -5.41
C LEU A 138 9.15 -17.73 -4.32
N LEU A 139 10.41 -18.08 -4.59
CA LEU A 139 11.30 -18.66 -3.61
C LEU A 139 11.76 -17.62 -2.59
N VAL A 140 12.14 -18.08 -1.40
CA VAL A 140 12.62 -17.24 -0.29
C VAL A 140 13.64 -16.21 -0.80
N THR A 141 13.24 -14.94 -0.76
CA THR A 141 13.98 -13.82 -1.36
C THR A 141 14.22 -12.75 -0.30
N PRO A 142 15.48 -12.45 0.05
CA PRO A 142 15.78 -11.33 0.95
C PRO A 142 15.48 -10.00 0.27
N LEU A 143 14.90 -9.07 1.02
CA LEU A 143 14.56 -7.71 0.59
C LEU A 143 15.44 -6.71 1.33
N LEU A 144 16.25 -5.99 0.57
CA LEU A 144 17.27 -5.08 1.03
C LEU A 144 16.75 -3.65 1.04
N GLY A 145 17.15 -2.87 2.04
CA GLY A 145 16.96 -1.43 2.06
C GLY A 145 18.04 -0.71 1.23
N ALA A 146 17.95 0.62 1.17
CA ALA A 146 18.93 1.46 0.49
C ALA A 146 20.34 1.43 1.13
N ASP A 147 20.44 0.96 2.37
CA ASP A 147 21.69 0.71 3.09
C ASP A 147 22.35 -0.64 2.75
N GLY A 148 21.73 -1.44 1.88
CA GLY A 148 22.23 -2.76 1.47
C GLY A 148 21.95 -3.87 2.47
N GLU A 149 21.15 -3.60 3.50
CA GLU A 149 20.90 -4.55 4.57
C GLU A 149 19.50 -5.19 4.46
N VAL A 150 19.35 -6.42 4.92
CA VAL A 150 18.07 -7.17 4.81
C VAL A 150 17.08 -6.74 5.89
N TYR A 151 15.92 -6.24 5.48
CA TYR A 151 14.84 -5.84 6.39
C TYR A 151 13.65 -6.81 6.39
N ALA A 152 13.41 -7.49 5.27
CA ALA A 152 12.32 -8.43 5.15
C ALA A 152 12.72 -9.61 4.25
N VAL A 153 11.97 -10.70 4.35
CA VAL A 153 12.12 -11.88 3.50
C VAL A 153 10.77 -12.18 2.85
N GLY A 154 10.74 -12.24 1.52
CA GLY A 154 9.56 -12.50 0.73
C GLY A 154 9.50 -13.93 0.19
N GLN A 155 8.32 -14.56 0.22
CA GLN A 155 8.05 -15.84 -0.45
C GLN A 155 6.56 -16.02 -0.71
N GLY A 156 6.20 -16.97 -1.58
CA GLY A 156 4.82 -17.43 -1.73
C GLY A 156 4.32 -17.49 -3.17
N GLN A 157 3.06 -17.88 -3.32
CA GLN A 157 2.42 -18.01 -4.64
C GLN A 157 2.02 -16.65 -5.19
N LEU A 158 2.28 -16.43 -6.49
CA LEU A 158 1.99 -15.17 -7.15
C LEU A 158 0.53 -15.10 -7.58
N ALA A 159 -0.15 -14.00 -7.22
CA ALA A 159 -1.39 -13.60 -7.84
C ALA A 159 -1.08 -12.65 -9.02
N VAL A 160 -1.30 -13.11 -10.25
CA VAL A 160 -1.05 -12.34 -11.47
C VAL A 160 -2.40 -11.83 -12.02
N GLY A 161 -2.51 -10.52 -12.19
CA GLY A 161 -3.75 -9.86 -12.65
C GLY A 161 -3.93 -9.82 -14.17
N GLY A 162 -2.94 -10.31 -14.93
CA GLY A 162 -2.96 -10.32 -16.38
C GLY A 162 -2.86 -11.73 -16.98
N PHE A 163 -3.40 -11.91 -18.18
CA PHE A 163 -3.27 -13.14 -18.94
C PHE A 163 -3.11 -12.84 -20.43
N ALA A 164 -2.40 -13.73 -21.12
CA ALA A 164 -2.28 -13.73 -22.58
C ALA A 164 -2.88 -15.04 -23.10
N ALA A 165 -3.85 -14.93 -24.00
CA ALA A 165 -4.48 -16.06 -24.67
C ALA A 165 -4.25 -15.95 -26.17
N LYS A 166 -3.83 -17.06 -26.80
CA LYS A 166 -3.57 -17.13 -28.24
C LYS A 166 -4.60 -18.03 -28.91
N GLY A 167 -5.36 -17.49 -29.86
CA GLY A 167 -6.20 -18.23 -30.79
C GLY A 167 -5.53 -18.40 -32.17
N ASN A 168 -6.22 -19.08 -33.09
CA ASN A 168 -5.69 -19.36 -34.43
C ASN A 168 -5.43 -18.10 -35.29
N ALA A 169 -6.08 -16.97 -34.98
CA ALA A 169 -5.94 -15.72 -35.75
C ALA A 169 -5.82 -14.46 -34.87
N GLU A 170 -5.88 -14.58 -33.54
CA GLU A 170 -5.89 -13.42 -32.64
C GLU A 170 -5.16 -13.74 -31.32
N THR A 171 -4.41 -12.77 -30.81
CA THR A 171 -3.81 -12.85 -29.48
C THR A 171 -4.44 -11.77 -28.61
N VAL A 172 -5.05 -12.17 -27.51
CA VAL A 172 -5.66 -11.25 -26.54
C VAL A 172 -4.80 -11.23 -25.29
N THR A 173 -4.22 -10.06 -25.01
CA THR A 173 -3.49 -9.82 -23.76
C THR A 173 -4.28 -8.80 -22.95
N LYS A 174 -4.69 -9.18 -21.73
CA LYS A 174 -5.35 -8.27 -20.78
C LYS A 174 -4.49 -8.16 -19.53
N GLY A 175 -4.15 -6.94 -19.13
CA GLY A 175 -3.26 -6.69 -17.98
C GLY A 175 -1.78 -6.98 -18.29
N VAL A 176 -0.99 -7.17 -17.23
CA VAL A 176 0.46 -7.42 -17.32
C VAL A 176 0.76 -8.83 -16.78
N PRO A 177 0.94 -9.85 -17.65
CA PRO A 177 1.17 -11.23 -17.21
C PRO A 177 2.54 -11.45 -16.56
N THR A 178 3.48 -10.52 -16.74
CA THR A 178 4.85 -10.56 -16.22
C THR A 178 5.02 -9.90 -14.84
N SER A 179 3.92 -9.47 -14.22
CA SER A 179 3.91 -8.88 -12.89
C SER A 179 2.84 -9.53 -12.02
N GLY A 180 3.20 -9.84 -10.78
CA GLY A 180 2.31 -10.44 -9.79
C GLY A 180 2.48 -9.79 -8.42
N ARG A 181 1.50 -10.01 -7.56
CA ARG A 181 1.53 -9.58 -6.16
C ARG A 181 1.38 -10.80 -5.25
N ILE A 182 2.05 -10.76 -4.11
CA ILE A 182 1.85 -11.71 -3.03
C ILE A 182 1.43 -10.90 -1.81
N ALA A 183 0.14 -11.00 -1.47
CA ALA A 183 -0.40 -10.33 -0.29
C ALA A 183 0.17 -10.97 0.97
N ASN A 184 0.67 -10.17 1.90
CA ASN A 184 1.34 -10.62 3.14
C ASN A 184 2.50 -11.60 2.90
N GLY A 185 3.10 -11.59 1.70
CA GLY A 185 4.17 -12.53 1.32
C GLY A 185 5.54 -12.21 1.89
N GLY A 186 5.74 -10.99 2.40
CA GLY A 186 6.96 -10.57 3.09
C GLY A 186 6.82 -10.68 4.59
N ILE A 187 7.87 -11.15 5.28
CA ILE A 187 7.99 -11.15 6.74
C ILE A 187 9.12 -10.20 7.11
N VAL A 188 8.87 -9.28 8.03
CA VAL A 188 9.87 -8.31 8.52
C VAL A 188 10.84 -9.03 9.47
N GLU A 189 12.12 -9.03 9.12
CA GLU A 189 13.20 -9.62 9.93
C GLU A 189 13.88 -8.58 10.81
N ARG A 190 13.90 -7.31 10.37
CA ARG A 190 14.54 -6.24 11.11
C ARG A 190 13.69 -4.98 11.16
N GLU A 191 13.58 -4.44 12.37
CA GLU A 191 12.91 -3.17 12.63
C GLU A 191 13.82 -1.99 12.30
N ILE A 192 13.25 -0.92 11.75
CA ILE A 192 13.92 0.37 11.70
C ILE A 192 13.75 1.01 13.06
N ARG A 193 14.84 1.05 13.84
CA ARG A 193 14.84 1.59 15.20
C ARG A 193 14.58 3.09 15.16
N PHE A 194 13.35 3.50 15.42
CA PHE A 194 12.99 4.88 15.72
C PHE A 194 12.67 5.02 17.21
N SER A 195 13.56 5.68 17.97
CA SER A 195 13.36 5.93 19.39
C SER A 195 12.75 7.30 19.62
N MET A 196 11.44 7.36 19.84
CA MET A 196 10.74 8.59 20.24
C MET A 196 11.09 9.00 21.68
N ALA A 197 11.33 8.03 22.57
CA ALA A 197 11.46 8.23 24.01
C ALA A 197 12.68 9.08 24.43
N GLY A 198 13.71 9.19 23.58
CA GLY A 198 14.91 9.98 23.85
C GLY A 198 14.95 11.36 23.18
N MET A 199 13.95 11.71 22.37
CA MET A 199 13.97 12.96 21.60
C MET A 199 13.54 14.15 22.47
N LYS A 200 14.42 15.15 22.60
CA LYS A 200 14.11 16.42 23.27
C LYS A 200 13.27 17.37 22.43
N ASN A 201 13.32 17.22 21.10
CA ASN A 201 12.62 18.04 20.13
C ASN A 201 11.94 17.12 19.11
N VAL A 202 10.69 17.41 18.77
CA VAL A 202 9.96 16.73 17.69
C VAL A 202 9.78 17.72 16.56
N LYS A 203 10.18 17.34 15.35
CA LYS A 203 9.94 18.14 14.15
C LYS A 203 8.69 17.61 13.43
N LEU A 204 7.74 18.51 13.22
CA LEU A 204 6.48 18.23 12.56
C LEU A 204 6.44 19.00 11.24
N THR A 205 6.21 18.30 10.14
CA THR A 205 6.02 18.90 8.82
C THR A 205 4.52 18.99 8.54
N LEU A 206 4.03 20.19 8.22
CA LEU A 206 2.64 20.36 7.83
C LEU A 206 2.39 19.77 6.45
N ARG A 207 1.32 18.99 6.30
CA ARG A 207 0.88 18.47 5.00
C ARG A 207 0.50 19.60 4.03
N ASN A 208 -0.09 20.66 4.56
CA ASN A 208 -0.35 21.90 3.84
C ASN A 208 0.42 23.05 4.53
N PRO A 209 1.52 23.53 3.94
CA PRO A 209 2.38 24.54 4.57
C PRO A 209 1.63 25.85 4.85
N ASP A 210 1.54 26.22 6.13
CA ASP A 210 0.98 27.50 6.58
C ASP A 210 1.65 27.96 7.88
N PHE A 211 2.21 29.17 7.88
CA PHE A 211 2.89 29.75 9.04
C PHE A 211 1.95 29.98 10.22
N THR A 212 0.68 30.30 9.96
CA THR A 212 -0.31 30.53 11.03
C THR A 212 -0.61 29.23 11.77
N THR A 213 -0.82 28.15 11.03
CA THR A 213 -1.05 26.80 11.55
C THR A 213 0.20 26.28 12.26
N ALA A 214 1.39 26.47 11.70
CA ALA A 214 2.64 26.06 12.33
C ALA A 214 2.82 26.73 13.71
N ARG A 215 2.59 28.05 13.79
CA ARG A 215 2.65 28.80 15.06
C ARG A 215 1.59 28.33 16.05
N ARG A 216 0.36 28.09 15.61
CA ARG A 216 -0.73 27.60 16.48
C ARG A 216 -0.40 26.22 17.07
N ILE A 217 0.16 25.32 16.27
CA ILE A 217 0.60 24.00 16.75
C ILE A 217 1.74 24.17 17.76
N ALA A 218 2.75 25.00 17.46
CA ALA A 218 3.88 25.23 18.36
C ALA A 218 3.48 25.84 19.72
N GLN A 219 2.35 26.55 19.79
CA GLN A 219 1.80 27.11 21.05
C GLN A 219 0.93 26.12 21.82
N ALA A 220 0.42 25.08 21.17
CA ALA A 220 -0.52 24.13 21.75
C ALA A 220 0.15 22.89 22.38
N VAL A 221 1.46 22.71 22.16
CA VAL A 221 2.26 21.55 22.62
C VAL A 221 3.33 22.00 23.62
#